data_AF-A0A966S4R9-F1
#
_entry.id   AF-A0A966S4R9-F1
#
_cell.length_a   1.000
_cell.length_b   1.000
_cell.length_c   1.000
_cell.angle_alpha   90.00
_cell.angle_beta   90.00
_cell.angle_gamma   90.00
#
_symmetry.space_group_name_H-M   'P 1'
#
loop_
_entity.id
_entity.type
_entity.pdbx_description
1 polymer ?
#
loop_
_entity_poly.entity_id
_entity_poly.type
_entity_poly.pdbx_seq_one_letter_code
_entity_poly.pdbx_strand_id
1 'polypeptide(L)'
;MAAIKIDRKISKYRVQKPGAEPAPAAAPERTTSHGGKVVRLTEEVQRPEVLIGSTYKIKTPVSDHAMYVTINDIILNEGTEHEQRRPFEVFINSKNLDHYQWIVALTRIISAVFRKGGDVTFLVEELKAVFDPRGGYWQPGGKFMPSIIAELGYVIEKHLQTIGLMGRPELDEHQKKLVDEKRAEFEARSKQTDAFAKSHFPEGAQLCSKCSTAAVVMMDGCMTCLNCGDSKCG
;
A
#
# COMPACT_ATOMS: atom_id res chain seq x y z
N MET A 1 33.96 -4.93 -61.59
CA MET A 1 34.13 -5.28 -60.16
C MET A 1 34.94 -4.18 -59.49
N ALA A 2 34.36 -3.46 -58.52
CA ALA A 2 35.04 -2.38 -57.84
C ALA A 2 36.01 -2.93 -56.79
N ALA A 3 37.27 -2.47 -56.81
CA ALA A 3 38.27 -2.87 -55.84
C ALA A 3 37.99 -2.16 -54.50
N ILE A 4 37.69 -2.93 -53.46
CA ILE A 4 37.50 -2.41 -52.09
C ILE A 4 38.87 -2.37 -51.42
N LYS A 5 39.35 -1.16 -51.09
CA LYS A 5 40.54 -0.99 -50.24
C LYS A 5 40.12 -1.08 -48.78
N ILE A 6 40.84 -1.90 -48.00
CA ILE A 6 40.61 -2.08 -46.57
C ILE A 6 41.79 -1.45 -45.84
N ASP A 7 41.56 -0.31 -45.20
CA ASP A 7 42.61 0.48 -44.53
C ASP A 7 42.91 0.01 -43.09
N ARG A 8 42.28 -1.08 -42.64
CA ARG A 8 42.45 -1.62 -41.28
C ARG A 8 43.05 -3.02 -41.32
N LYS A 9 43.91 -3.31 -40.33
CA LYS A 9 44.57 -4.62 -40.19
C LYS A 9 43.53 -5.72 -39.94
N ILE A 10 43.37 -6.63 -40.90
CA ILE A 10 42.45 -7.77 -40.79
C ILE A 10 43.07 -8.79 -39.83
N SER A 11 42.52 -8.90 -38.63
CA SER A 11 43.03 -9.79 -37.58
C SER A 11 42.47 -11.21 -37.63
N LYS A 12 41.31 -11.43 -38.28
CA LYS A 12 40.72 -12.74 -38.53
C LYS A 12 39.94 -12.72 -39.85
N TYR A 13 40.07 -13.79 -40.65
CA TYR A 13 39.26 -14.00 -41.85
C TYR A 13 38.80 -15.47 -41.92
N ARG A 14 37.66 -15.72 -42.58
CA ARG A 14 37.15 -17.07 -42.85
C ARG A 14 36.71 -17.13 -44.31
N VAL A 15 37.29 -18.05 -45.07
CA VAL A 15 36.90 -18.30 -46.46
C VAL A 15 35.74 -19.31 -46.45
N GLN A 16 34.59 -18.94 -47.02
CA GLN A 16 33.49 -19.88 -47.19
C GLN A 16 33.83 -20.89 -48.29
N LYS A 17 33.71 -22.18 -47.98
CA LYS A 17 33.74 -23.25 -48.98
C LYS A 17 32.31 -23.50 -49.49
N PRO A 18 32.11 -23.75 -50.79
CA PRO A 18 30.78 -24.01 -51.33
C PRO A 18 30.27 -25.37 -50.82
N GLY A 19 29.14 -25.37 -50.10
CA GLY A 19 28.42 -26.58 -49.69
C GLY A 19 28.27 -26.86 -48.19
N ALA A 20 28.64 -25.94 -47.29
CA ALA A 20 28.35 -26.08 -45.86
C ALA A 20 27.20 -25.14 -45.46
N GLU A 21 26.12 -25.68 -44.90
CA GLU A 21 25.04 -24.90 -44.28
C GLU A 21 25.61 -24.01 -43.15
N PRO A 22 25.17 -22.74 -43.06
CA PRO A 22 25.67 -21.84 -42.04
C PRO A 22 25.18 -22.26 -40.65
N ALA A 23 26.11 -22.58 -39.75
CA ALA A 23 25.82 -22.60 -38.32
C ALA A 23 25.28 -21.22 -37.87
N PRO A 24 24.26 -21.16 -36.99
CA PRO A 24 23.66 -19.90 -36.59
C PRO A 24 24.72 -19.01 -35.94
N ALA A 25 24.98 -17.87 -36.58
CA ALA A 25 25.81 -16.83 -36.03
C ALA A 25 25.14 -16.29 -34.75
N ALA A 26 25.87 -16.26 -33.64
CA ALA A 26 25.49 -15.51 -32.46
C ALA A 26 25.11 -14.08 -32.89
N ALA A 27 23.88 -13.68 -32.57
CA ALA A 27 23.37 -12.37 -32.92
C ALA A 27 24.26 -11.29 -32.27
N PRO A 28 24.62 -10.22 -33.00
CA PRO A 28 25.28 -9.09 -32.37
C PRO A 28 24.30 -8.47 -31.37
N GLU A 29 24.78 -8.16 -30.17
CA GLU A 29 24.10 -7.29 -29.21
C GLU A 29 23.67 -6.02 -29.95
N ARG A 30 22.36 -5.88 -30.17
CA ARG A 30 21.79 -4.66 -30.70
C ARG A 30 21.75 -3.66 -29.56
N THR A 31 22.78 -2.86 -29.45
CA THR A 31 22.67 -1.53 -28.85
C THR A 31 21.64 -0.75 -29.65
N THR A 32 20.40 -0.70 -29.17
CA THR A 32 19.34 0.10 -29.78
C THR A 32 19.58 1.57 -29.45
N SER A 33 20.18 2.27 -30.42
CA SER A 33 20.17 3.73 -30.51
C SER A 33 18.74 4.26 -30.61
N HIS A 34 18.47 5.38 -29.93
CA HIS A 34 17.19 6.07 -29.80
C HIS A 34 16.45 6.31 -31.11
N GLY A 35 15.14 6.01 -31.11
CA GLY A 35 14.20 6.34 -32.19
C GLY A 35 12.87 5.55 -32.16
N GLY A 36 11.97 5.89 -31.23
CA GLY A 36 10.52 5.88 -31.50
C GLY A 36 9.67 4.61 -31.27
N LYS A 37 10.16 3.52 -30.69
CA LYS A 37 9.29 2.40 -30.26
C LYS A 37 9.11 2.41 -28.74
N VAL A 38 7.97 2.92 -28.28
CA VAL A 38 7.55 2.80 -26.88
C VAL A 38 7.37 1.34 -26.54
N VAL A 39 8.24 0.81 -25.67
CA VAL A 39 8.14 -0.55 -25.16
C VAL A 39 6.96 -0.60 -24.19
N ARG A 40 6.03 -1.52 -24.47
CA ARG A 40 4.93 -1.86 -23.57
C ARG A 40 5.25 -3.15 -22.86
N LEU A 41 4.69 -3.32 -21.66
CA LEU A 41 4.80 -4.60 -20.95
C LEU A 41 4.01 -5.66 -21.72
N THR A 42 4.70 -6.69 -22.17
CA THR A 42 4.15 -7.89 -22.81
C THR A 42 4.92 -9.12 -22.30
N GLU A 43 4.42 -10.31 -22.59
CA GLU A 43 5.08 -11.58 -22.21
C GLU A 43 6.49 -11.75 -22.81
N GLU A 44 6.81 -10.99 -23.86
CA GLU A 44 8.12 -11.01 -24.52
C GLU A 44 9.19 -10.19 -23.77
N VAL A 45 8.78 -9.32 -22.85
CA VAL A 45 9.70 -8.51 -22.05
C VAL A 45 10.46 -9.42 -21.09
N GLN A 46 11.78 -9.50 -21.28
CA GLN A 46 12.63 -10.30 -20.42
C GLN A 46 12.77 -9.66 -19.04
N ARG A 47 12.80 -10.52 -18.00
CA ARG A 47 13.02 -10.11 -16.62
C ARG A 47 14.43 -9.51 -16.47
N PRO A 48 14.58 -8.24 -16.03
CA PRO A 48 15.88 -7.65 -15.75
C PRO A 48 16.62 -8.36 -14.60
N GLU A 49 17.93 -8.12 -14.49
CA GLU A 49 18.75 -8.66 -13.39
C GLU A 49 18.33 -8.10 -12.02
N VAL A 50 17.94 -6.82 -11.99
CA VAL A 50 17.53 -6.11 -10.78
C VAL A 50 16.12 -5.55 -10.97
N LEU A 51 15.29 -5.73 -9.95
CA LEU A 51 13.95 -5.13 -9.85
C LEU A 51 13.87 -4.34 -8.55
N ILE A 52 13.16 -3.21 -8.59
CA ILE A 52 12.90 -2.38 -7.42
C ILE A 52 11.51 -2.76 -6.89
N GLY A 53 11.42 -3.06 -5.60
CA GLY A 53 10.17 -3.49 -4.99
C GLY A 53 9.79 -2.76 -3.71
N SER A 54 8.52 -2.90 -3.33
CA SER A 54 7.97 -2.42 -2.06
C SER A 54 7.41 -3.60 -1.28
N THR A 55 7.76 -3.71 0.00
CA THR A 55 7.21 -4.73 0.90
C THR A 55 6.18 -4.13 1.85
N TYR A 56 4.98 -4.67 1.84
CA TYR A 56 3.85 -4.30 2.68
C TYR A 56 3.61 -5.37 3.74
N LYS A 57 3.34 -4.94 4.97
CA LYS A 57 3.01 -5.83 6.09
C LYS A 57 1.51 -5.81 6.34
N ILE A 58 0.90 -6.99 6.27
CA ILE A 58 -0.49 -7.24 6.64
C ILE A 58 -0.47 -7.94 8.00
N LYS A 59 -1.14 -7.35 9.00
CA LYS A 59 -1.34 -7.95 10.32
C LYS A 59 -2.83 -7.93 10.62
N THR A 60 -3.45 -9.11 10.57
CA THR A 60 -4.87 -9.25 10.87
C THR A 60 -5.05 -9.51 12.37
N PRO A 61 -6.20 -9.17 12.96
CA PRO A 61 -6.51 -9.50 14.36
C PRO A 61 -6.87 -10.98 14.54
N VAL A 62 -7.19 -11.68 13.44
CA VAL A 62 -7.61 -13.09 13.45
C VAL A 62 -6.44 -14.07 13.33
N SER A 63 -5.22 -13.58 13.10
CA SER A 63 -4.02 -14.42 12.99
C SER A 63 -2.86 -13.83 13.78
N ASP A 64 -2.13 -14.68 14.50
CA ASP A 64 -0.94 -14.29 15.25
C ASP A 64 0.27 -13.97 14.35
N HIS A 65 0.20 -14.36 13.08
CA HIS A 65 1.30 -14.23 12.13
C HIS A 65 1.02 -13.15 11.08
N ALA A 66 1.97 -12.22 10.94
CA ALA A 66 1.93 -11.25 9.87
C ALA A 66 2.25 -11.89 8.52
N MET A 67 1.64 -11.33 7.49
CA MET A 67 1.92 -11.63 6.08
C MET A 67 2.68 -10.47 5.45
N TYR A 68 3.64 -10.78 4.61
CA TYR A 68 4.47 -9.82 3.90
C TYR A 68 4.23 -9.95 2.40
N VAL A 69 3.80 -8.86 1.78
CA VAL A 69 3.51 -8.78 0.35
C VAL A 69 4.56 -7.89 -0.29
N THR A 70 5.44 -8.45 -1.11
CA THR A 70 6.44 -7.70 -1.86
C THR A 70 6.00 -7.59 -3.30
N ILE A 71 5.87 -6.38 -3.82
CA ILE A 71 5.56 -6.13 -5.23
C ILE A 71 6.79 -5.50 -5.86
N ASN A 72 7.33 -6.16 -6.88
CA ASN A 72 8.48 -5.72 -7.64
C ASN A 72 8.01 -5.11 -8.95
N ASP A 73 8.64 -4.00 -9.32
CA ASP A 73 8.29 -3.20 -10.49
C ASP A 73 9.38 -3.24 -11.54
N ILE A 74 8.96 -3.11 -12.80
CA ILE A 74 9.82 -2.86 -13.94
C ILE A 74 9.64 -1.42 -14.40
N ILE A 75 10.74 -0.77 -14.75
CA ILE A 75 10.75 0.54 -15.40
C ILE A 75 10.88 0.30 -16.89
N LEU A 76 9.91 0.79 -17.66
CA LEU A 76 9.89 0.72 -19.11
C LEU A 76 10.26 2.07 -19.70
N ASN A 77 11.04 2.07 -20.78
CA ASN A 77 11.48 3.26 -21.50
C ASN A 77 12.22 4.28 -20.60
N GLU A 78 13.06 3.77 -19.70
CA GLU A 78 13.87 4.59 -18.78
C GLU A 78 14.65 5.68 -19.53
N GLY A 79 14.59 6.91 -19.02
CA GLY A 79 15.27 8.05 -19.63
C GLY A 79 14.57 8.64 -20.87
N THR A 80 13.30 8.28 -21.11
CA THR A 80 12.48 8.86 -22.19
C THR A 80 11.21 9.51 -21.65
N GLU A 81 10.53 10.33 -22.46
CA GLU A 81 9.22 10.93 -22.10
C GLU A 81 8.12 9.88 -21.83
N HIS A 82 8.34 8.63 -22.25
CA HIS A 82 7.40 7.53 -22.07
C HIS A 82 7.83 6.57 -20.95
N GLU A 83 8.67 7.04 -20.02
CA GLU A 83 9.04 6.28 -18.84
C GLU A 83 7.79 5.89 -18.04
N GLN A 84 7.60 4.60 -17.86
CA GLN A 84 6.45 4.06 -17.12
C GLN A 84 6.92 2.95 -16.19
N ARG A 85 6.52 3.06 -14.93
CA ARG A 85 6.69 2.00 -13.94
C ARG A 85 5.48 1.08 -13.98
N ARG A 86 5.70 -0.23 -14.04
CA ARG A 86 4.63 -1.24 -14.07
C ARG A 86 4.95 -2.35 -13.04
N PRO A 87 3.92 -2.91 -12.38
CA PRO A 87 4.15 -4.06 -11.52
C PRO A 87 4.56 -5.25 -12.40
N PHE A 88 5.54 -6.02 -11.92
CA PHE A 88 6.11 -7.13 -12.68
C PHE A 88 5.88 -8.48 -11.99
N GLU A 89 6.15 -8.57 -10.69
CA GLU A 89 5.94 -9.80 -9.91
C GLU A 89 5.53 -9.46 -8.47
N VAL A 90 4.78 -10.36 -7.85
CA VAL A 90 4.41 -10.27 -6.43
C VAL A 90 4.91 -11.50 -5.70
N PHE A 91 5.33 -11.32 -4.44
CA PHE A 91 5.68 -12.38 -3.52
C PHE A 91 4.93 -12.21 -2.22
N ILE A 92 4.21 -13.25 -1.80
CA ILE A 92 3.45 -13.25 -0.56
C ILE A 92 4.11 -14.28 0.37
N ASN A 93 4.64 -13.82 1.50
CA ASN A 93 5.25 -14.65 2.52
C ASN A 93 4.42 -14.61 3.81
N SER A 94 4.21 -15.77 4.42
CA SER A 94 3.48 -15.91 5.68
C SER A 94 4.07 -17.06 6.49
N LYS A 95 4.10 -16.90 7.82
CA LYS A 95 4.42 -18.00 8.75
C LYS A 95 3.23 -18.92 9.02
N ASN A 96 2.03 -18.50 8.62
CA ASN A 96 0.82 -19.31 8.78
C ASN A 96 0.74 -20.36 7.67
N LEU A 97 0.80 -21.63 8.05
CA LEU A 97 0.79 -22.78 7.14
C LEU A 97 -0.60 -23.10 6.57
N ASP A 98 -1.68 -22.74 7.27
CA ASP A 98 -3.07 -22.99 6.84
C ASP A 98 -3.36 -22.31 5.50
N HIS A 99 -2.60 -21.25 5.21
CA HIS A 99 -2.78 -20.39 4.06
C HIS A 99 -1.82 -20.68 2.90
N TYR A 100 -0.89 -21.62 3.07
CA TYR A 100 0.25 -21.77 2.18
C TYR A 100 -0.14 -22.08 0.73
N GLN A 101 -1.06 -23.03 0.50
CA GLN A 101 -1.42 -23.47 -0.85
C GLN A 101 -2.03 -22.35 -1.69
N TRP A 102 -2.99 -21.61 -1.14
CA TRP A 102 -3.62 -20.51 -1.86
C TRP A 102 -2.69 -19.31 -1.99
N ILE A 103 -1.82 -19.05 -1.01
CA ILE A 103 -0.78 -18.01 -1.11
C ILE A 103 0.13 -18.28 -2.31
N VAL A 104 0.60 -19.52 -2.46
CA VAL A 104 1.46 -19.93 -3.58
C VAL A 104 0.70 -19.80 -4.91
N ALA A 105 -0.56 -20.24 -4.96
CA ALA A 105 -1.39 -20.13 -6.16
C ALA A 105 -1.60 -18.66 -6.57
N LEU A 106 -2.02 -17.79 -5.64
CA LEU A 106 -2.23 -16.36 -5.90
C LEU A 106 -0.96 -15.65 -6.32
N THR A 107 0.15 -15.93 -5.65
CA THR A 107 1.47 -15.37 -5.98
C THR A 107 1.84 -15.66 -7.45
N ARG A 108 1.61 -16.90 -7.91
CA ARG A 108 1.87 -17.33 -9.29
C ARG A 108 0.93 -16.66 -10.28
N ILE A 109 -0.37 -16.65 -10.00
CA ILE A 109 -1.39 -16.11 -10.89
C ILE A 109 -1.24 -14.59 -11.04
N ILE A 110 -1.13 -13.85 -9.94
CA ILE A 110 -0.99 -12.39 -9.96
C ILE A 110 0.30 -12.00 -10.70
N SER A 111 1.42 -12.67 -10.41
CA SER A 111 2.68 -12.43 -11.13
C SER A 111 2.62 -12.79 -12.62
N ALA A 112 1.79 -13.78 -13.00
CA ALA A 112 1.56 -14.07 -14.41
C ALA A 112 0.76 -12.94 -15.07
N VAL A 113 -0.31 -12.46 -14.44
CA VAL A 113 -1.12 -11.34 -14.93
C VAL A 113 -0.28 -10.06 -15.07
N PHE A 114 0.55 -9.73 -14.07
CA PHE A 114 1.46 -8.59 -14.15
C PHE A 114 2.43 -8.70 -15.33
N ARG A 115 3.03 -9.88 -15.57
CA ARG A 115 3.93 -10.11 -16.71
C ARG A 115 3.26 -10.03 -18.08
N LYS A 116 1.98 -10.42 -18.17
CA LYS A 116 1.22 -10.25 -19.42
C LYS A 116 1.09 -8.78 -19.82
N GLY A 117 1.11 -7.88 -18.83
CA GLY A 117 0.89 -6.45 -19.04
C GLY A 117 -0.58 -6.15 -19.34
N GLY A 118 -0.83 -5.01 -19.99
CA GLY A 118 -2.19 -4.49 -20.22
C GLY A 118 -2.75 -3.78 -18.99
N ASP A 119 -4.09 -3.78 -18.89
CA ASP A 119 -4.78 -3.24 -17.73
C ASP A 119 -4.80 -4.29 -16.60
N VAL A 120 -4.08 -3.99 -15.52
CA VAL A 120 -3.97 -4.85 -14.33
C VAL A 120 -4.80 -4.30 -13.16
N THR A 121 -5.44 -3.14 -13.31
CA THR A 121 -6.17 -2.50 -12.21
C THR A 121 -7.43 -3.29 -11.84
N PHE A 122 -7.99 -4.07 -12.78
CA PHE A 122 -9.14 -4.94 -12.52
C PHE A 122 -8.89 -5.95 -11.39
N LEU A 123 -7.65 -6.40 -11.20
CA LEU A 123 -7.29 -7.33 -10.12
C LEU A 123 -7.63 -6.78 -8.74
N VAL A 124 -7.60 -5.46 -8.57
CA VAL A 124 -7.94 -4.80 -7.30
C VAL A 124 -9.38 -5.11 -6.92
N GLU A 125 -10.31 -4.94 -7.86
CA GLU A 125 -11.74 -5.15 -7.60
C GLU A 125 -12.05 -6.63 -7.40
N GLU A 126 -11.45 -7.51 -8.23
CA GLU A 126 -11.60 -8.96 -8.09
C GLU A 126 -11.13 -9.47 -6.71
N LEU A 127 -9.99 -8.98 -6.22
CA LEU A 127 -9.47 -9.38 -4.91
C LEU A 127 -10.29 -8.81 -3.76
N LYS A 128 -10.75 -7.55 -3.85
CA LYS A 128 -11.62 -6.92 -2.85
C LYS A 128 -12.99 -7.59 -2.73
N ALA A 129 -13.48 -8.18 -3.81
CA ALA A 129 -14.74 -8.91 -3.85
C ALA A 129 -14.69 -10.32 -3.22
N VAL A 130 -13.52 -10.79 -2.78
CA VAL A 130 -13.39 -12.09 -2.11
C VAL A 130 -13.77 -11.97 -0.64
N PHE A 131 -14.74 -12.77 -0.21
CA PHE A 131 -15.24 -12.80 1.17
C PHE A 131 -14.71 -14.00 1.95
N ASP A 132 -14.43 -13.80 3.24
CA ASP A 132 -14.13 -14.90 4.16
C ASP A 132 -15.46 -15.48 4.67
N PRO A 133 -15.68 -16.81 4.59
CA PRO A 133 -16.89 -17.43 5.13
C PRO A 133 -17.10 -17.20 6.63
N ARG A 134 -16.05 -16.79 7.35
CA ARG A 134 -16.10 -16.42 8.77
C ARG A 134 -16.54 -14.96 9.02
N GLY A 135 -16.82 -14.19 7.95
CA GLY A 135 -17.38 -12.84 8.04
C GLY A 135 -16.37 -11.69 8.11
N GLY A 136 -15.09 -11.95 7.81
CA GLY A 136 -14.04 -10.91 7.79
C GLY A 136 -13.59 -10.45 9.18
N TYR A 137 -13.00 -9.27 9.27
CA TYR A 137 -12.49 -8.69 10.52
C TYR A 137 -12.37 -7.17 10.47
N TRP A 138 -12.24 -6.55 11.64
CA TRP A 138 -12.01 -5.11 11.77
C TRP A 138 -10.54 -4.81 12.04
N GLN A 139 -9.95 -3.94 11.23
CA GLN A 139 -8.58 -3.46 11.44
C GLN A 139 -8.54 -2.40 12.56
N PRO A 140 -7.37 -2.21 13.21
CA PRO A 140 -7.13 -1.06 14.07
C PRO A 140 -7.46 0.24 13.33
N GLY A 141 -8.23 1.13 13.97
CA GLY A 141 -8.78 2.33 13.31
C GLY A 141 -10.17 2.15 12.73
N GLY A 142 -10.82 1.01 12.95
CA GLY A 142 -12.25 0.82 12.66
C GLY A 142 -12.56 0.59 11.18
N LYS A 143 -11.58 0.18 10.37
CA LYS A 143 -11.83 -0.20 8.96
C LYS A 143 -12.22 -1.68 8.87
N PHE A 144 -13.41 -1.96 8.34
CA PHE A 144 -13.83 -3.33 8.09
C PHE A 144 -13.09 -3.93 6.90
N MET A 145 -12.73 -5.21 7.00
CA MET A 145 -12.06 -5.98 5.98
C MET A 145 -12.83 -7.29 5.72
N PRO A 146 -13.39 -7.50 4.51
CA PRO A 146 -14.19 -8.69 4.20
C PRO A 146 -13.43 -10.02 4.26
N SER A 147 -12.14 -10.00 3.94
CA SER A 147 -11.26 -11.17 3.98
C SER A 147 -9.79 -10.76 3.95
N ILE A 148 -8.88 -11.71 4.21
CA ILE A 148 -7.44 -11.49 4.00
C ILE A 148 -7.07 -11.25 2.52
N ILE A 149 -7.86 -11.81 1.59
CA ILE A 149 -7.68 -11.59 0.16
C ILE A 149 -8.13 -10.18 -0.24
N ALA A 150 -9.20 -9.67 0.36
CA ALA A 150 -9.62 -8.30 0.17
C ALA A 150 -8.55 -7.32 0.69
N GLU A 151 -7.90 -7.62 1.82
CA GLU A 151 -6.78 -6.82 2.32
C GLU A 151 -5.60 -6.80 1.34
N LEU A 152 -5.29 -7.94 0.71
CA LEU A 152 -4.30 -8.01 -0.37
C LEU A 152 -4.70 -7.12 -1.56
N GLY A 153 -5.99 -7.10 -1.92
CA GLY A 153 -6.53 -6.19 -2.93
C GLY A 153 -6.28 -4.72 -2.61
N TYR A 154 -6.50 -4.29 -1.36
CA TYR A 154 -6.16 -2.93 -0.90
C TYR A 154 -4.65 -2.64 -0.91
N VAL A 155 -3.81 -3.63 -0.62
CA VAL A 155 -2.35 -3.47 -0.70
C VAL A 155 -1.91 -3.27 -2.15
N ILE A 156 -2.44 -4.07 -3.08
CA ILE A 156 -2.16 -3.93 -4.51
C ILE A 156 -2.67 -2.58 -5.01
N GLU A 157 -3.89 -2.17 -4.65
CA GLU A 157 -4.42 -0.84 -4.98
C GLU A 157 -3.48 0.29 -4.53
N LYS A 158 -3.07 0.26 -3.25
CA LYS A 158 -2.15 1.25 -2.70
C LYS A 158 -0.85 1.29 -3.49
N HIS A 159 -0.34 0.13 -3.88
CA HIS A 159 0.86 0.04 -4.69
C HIS A 159 0.65 0.62 -6.10
N LEU A 160 -0.42 0.24 -6.80
CA LEU A 160 -0.78 0.76 -8.13
C LEU A 160 -0.98 2.28 -8.12
N GLN A 161 -1.58 2.84 -7.06
CA GLN A 161 -1.68 4.29 -6.85
C GLN A 161 -0.31 4.95 -6.64
N THR A 162 0.61 4.28 -5.95
CA THR A 162 1.96 4.79 -5.68
C THR A 162 2.79 4.89 -6.96
N ILE A 163 2.64 3.93 -7.87
CA ILE A 163 3.32 3.91 -9.17
C ILE A 163 2.56 4.67 -10.28
N GLY A 164 1.43 5.30 -9.96
CA GLY A 164 0.67 6.14 -10.89
C GLY A 164 -0.23 5.38 -11.87
N LEU A 165 -0.47 4.08 -11.66
CA LEU A 165 -1.41 3.29 -12.49
C LEU A 165 -2.88 3.49 -12.10
N MET A 166 -3.16 3.94 -10.89
CA MET A 166 -4.51 4.21 -10.40
C MET A 166 -4.57 5.60 -9.77
N GLY A 167 -5.67 6.32 -10.02
CA GLY A 167 -5.99 7.55 -9.30
C GLY A 167 -6.30 7.25 -7.84
N ARG A 168 -5.89 8.15 -6.93
CA ARG A 168 -6.43 8.11 -5.56
C ARG A 168 -7.88 8.58 -5.60
N PRO A 169 -8.80 7.91 -4.90
CA PRO A 169 -10.16 8.43 -4.75
C PRO A 169 -10.08 9.75 -3.98
N GLU A 170 -10.28 10.85 -4.68
CA GLU A 170 -10.38 12.16 -4.06
C GLU A 170 -11.82 12.44 -3.65
N LEU A 171 -12.00 12.99 -2.46
CA LEU A 171 -13.27 13.56 -2.04
C LEU A 171 -13.59 14.74 -2.96
N ASP A 172 -14.86 14.84 -3.37
CA ASP A 172 -15.32 16.01 -4.10
C ASP A 172 -15.18 17.29 -3.24
N GLU A 173 -15.19 18.47 -3.86
CA GLU A 173 -15.01 19.73 -3.11
C GLU A 173 -16.09 19.96 -2.04
N HIS A 174 -17.30 19.45 -2.25
CA HIS A 174 -18.41 19.58 -1.33
C HIS A 174 -18.22 18.69 -0.09
N GLN A 175 -17.79 17.45 -0.28
CA GLN A 175 -17.43 16.49 0.75
C GLN A 175 -16.24 16.97 1.57
N LYS A 176 -15.21 17.55 0.92
CA LYS A 176 -14.07 18.17 1.62
C LYS A 176 -14.56 19.28 2.56
N LYS A 177 -15.40 20.21 2.07
CA LYS A 177 -15.99 21.27 2.90
C LYS A 177 -16.82 20.75 4.06
N LEU A 178 -17.67 19.76 3.83
CA LEU A 178 -18.52 19.17 4.87
C LEU A 178 -17.66 18.50 5.97
N VAL A 179 -16.61 17.78 5.59
CA VAL A 179 -15.68 17.16 6.55
C VAL A 179 -14.97 18.24 7.39
N ASP A 180 -14.52 19.33 6.76
CA ASP A 180 -13.84 20.44 7.45
C ASP A 180 -14.79 21.17 8.41
N GLU A 181 -16.03 21.45 7.98
CA GLU A 181 -17.08 22.04 8.82
C GLU A 181 -17.37 21.16 10.05
N LYS A 182 -17.56 19.85 9.85
CA LYS A 182 -17.83 18.91 10.94
C LYS A 182 -16.64 18.73 11.88
N ARG A 183 -15.42 18.76 11.35
CA ARG A 183 -14.20 18.76 12.18
C ARG A 183 -14.14 20.02 13.04
N ALA A 184 -14.41 21.19 12.47
CA ALA A 184 -14.43 22.47 13.19
C ALA A 184 -15.52 22.50 14.28
N GLU A 185 -16.73 22.01 13.98
CA GLU A 185 -17.81 21.84 14.96
C GLU A 185 -17.38 20.94 16.14
N PHE A 186 -16.74 19.80 15.85
CA PHE A 186 -16.29 18.86 16.88
C PHE A 186 -15.19 19.48 17.77
N GLU A 187 -14.19 20.13 17.17
CA GLU A 187 -13.14 20.81 17.91
C GLU A 187 -13.67 21.96 18.78
N ALA A 188 -14.66 22.71 18.28
CA ALA A 188 -15.32 23.77 19.04
C ALA A 188 -16.10 23.19 20.25
N ARG A 189 -16.81 22.07 20.07
CA ARG A 189 -17.50 21.36 21.16
C ARG A 189 -16.51 20.82 22.19
N SER A 190 -15.40 20.21 21.74
CA SER A 190 -14.37 19.68 22.63
C SER A 190 -13.73 20.78 23.50
N LYS A 191 -13.44 21.95 22.90
CA LYS A 191 -12.94 23.13 23.63
C LYS A 191 -13.94 23.66 24.67
N GLN A 192 -15.24 23.60 24.39
CA GLN A 192 -16.26 23.99 25.38
C GLN A 192 -16.28 23.02 26.57
N THR A 193 -16.16 21.71 26.36
CA THR A 193 -16.05 20.74 27.46
C THR A 193 -14.78 20.92 28.29
N ASP A 194 -13.63 21.20 27.68
CA ASP A 194 -12.38 21.41 28.42
C ASP A 194 -12.38 22.71 29.26
N ALA A 195 -13.14 23.72 28.85
CA ALA A 195 -13.32 24.95 29.64
C ALA A 195 -14.11 24.71 30.94
N PHE A 196 -15.02 23.72 30.97
CA PHE A 196 -15.77 23.33 32.17
C PHE A 196 -15.14 22.14 32.93
N ALA A 197 -14.19 21.40 32.34
CA ALA A 197 -13.58 20.21 32.92
C ALA A 197 -12.31 20.48 33.77
N LYS A 198 -11.80 21.72 33.83
CA LYS A 198 -10.81 22.11 34.84
C LYS A 198 -11.47 22.38 36.20
N SER A 199 -12.08 21.36 36.80
CA SER A 199 -12.49 21.44 38.19
C SER A 199 -11.24 21.62 39.07
N HIS A 200 -11.17 22.69 39.85
CA HIS A 200 -10.12 22.88 40.87
C HIS A 200 -10.23 21.88 42.04
N PHE A 201 -11.16 20.94 41.96
CA PHE A 201 -11.49 19.97 42.99
C PHE A 201 -11.14 18.55 42.52
N PRO A 202 -10.84 17.63 43.46
CA PRO A 202 -10.41 16.28 43.13
C PRO A 202 -11.41 15.52 42.26
N GLU A 203 -10.91 14.65 41.38
CA GLU A 203 -11.74 13.74 40.59
C GLU A 203 -12.62 12.88 41.53
N GLY A 204 -13.92 12.79 41.23
CA GLY A 204 -14.89 12.08 42.07
C GLY A 204 -15.57 12.93 43.16
N ALA A 205 -15.32 14.24 43.23
CA ALA A 205 -16.04 15.14 44.12
C ALA A 205 -17.55 15.19 43.81
N GLN A 206 -18.37 15.08 44.85
CA GLN A 206 -19.83 15.11 44.75
C GLN A 206 -20.37 16.55 44.77
N LEU A 207 -21.60 16.72 44.26
CA LEU A 207 -22.31 18.00 44.25
C LEU A 207 -22.67 18.44 45.69
N CYS A 208 -22.23 19.63 46.08
CA CYS A 208 -22.62 20.23 47.36
C CYS A 208 -24.07 20.73 47.31
N SER A 209 -24.89 20.34 48.28
CA SER A 209 -26.29 20.79 48.38
C SER A 209 -26.45 22.28 48.73
N LYS A 210 -25.41 22.93 49.25
CA LYS A 210 -25.45 24.34 49.69
C LYS A 210 -24.97 25.33 48.63
N CYS A 211 -23.88 25.02 47.94
CA CYS A 211 -23.30 25.91 46.92
C CYS A 211 -23.41 25.35 45.49
N SER A 212 -24.01 24.17 45.29
CA SER A 212 -24.20 23.52 43.98
C SER A 212 -22.90 23.31 43.17
N THR A 213 -21.75 23.26 43.86
CA THR A 213 -20.44 22.99 43.24
C THR A 213 -20.04 21.54 43.49
N ALA A 214 -19.51 20.85 42.47
CA ALA A 214 -18.96 19.50 42.60
C ALA A 214 -17.61 19.54 43.34
N ALA A 215 -17.68 19.67 44.66
CA ALA A 215 -16.52 19.94 45.52
C ALA A 215 -16.59 19.21 46.88
N VAL A 216 -17.55 18.29 47.07
CA VAL A 216 -17.69 17.53 48.32
C VAL A 216 -16.83 16.28 48.26
N VAL A 217 -15.97 16.11 49.26
CA VAL A 217 -15.08 14.96 49.43
C VAL A 217 -15.20 14.42 50.86
N MET A 218 -14.89 13.13 51.05
CA MET A 218 -14.81 12.52 52.38
C MET A 218 -13.43 12.80 52.98
N MET A 219 -13.38 13.59 54.04
CA MET A 219 -12.17 13.89 54.80
C MET A 219 -12.45 13.68 56.28
N ASP A 220 -11.52 13.04 56.99
CA ASP A 220 -11.60 12.83 58.45
C ASP A 220 -12.93 12.20 58.93
N GLY A 221 -13.48 11.28 58.14
CA GLY A 221 -14.73 10.58 58.44
C GLY A 221 -16.01 11.40 58.17
N CYS A 222 -15.90 12.61 57.62
CA CYS A 222 -17.05 13.44 57.28
C CYS A 222 -17.05 13.92 55.81
N MET A 223 -18.23 14.14 55.24
CA MET A 223 -18.39 14.74 53.91
C MET A 223 -18.29 16.25 54.01
N THR A 224 -17.22 16.83 53.44
CA THR A 224 -16.89 18.26 53.53
C THR A 224 -16.74 18.89 52.15
N CYS A 225 -17.35 20.05 51.93
CA CYS A 225 -17.25 20.83 50.70
C CYS A 225 -16.01 21.74 50.70
N LEU A 226 -15.09 21.52 49.75
CA LEU A 226 -13.88 22.33 49.60
C LEU A 226 -14.13 23.74 49.06
N ASN A 227 -15.33 24.03 48.55
CA ASN A 227 -15.66 25.34 48.00
C ASN A 227 -16.29 26.29 49.03
N CYS A 228 -17.16 25.79 49.92
CA CYS A 228 -17.91 26.62 50.87
C CYS A 228 -17.79 26.20 52.34
N GLY A 229 -17.03 25.13 52.62
CA GLY A 229 -16.79 24.64 53.98
C GLY A 229 -17.95 23.88 54.63
N ASP A 230 -19.04 23.61 53.90
CA ASP A 230 -20.18 22.86 54.43
C ASP A 230 -19.79 21.40 54.77
N SER A 231 -20.09 20.96 55.98
CA SER A 231 -19.80 19.61 56.47
C SER A 231 -21.05 18.95 57.02
N LYS A 232 -21.23 17.64 56.78
CA LYS A 232 -22.38 16.89 57.33
C LYS A 232 -22.31 16.67 58.85
N CYS A 233 -21.17 16.96 59.48
CA CYS A 233 -20.91 16.62 60.88
C CYS A 233 -20.88 17.84 61.82
N GLY A 234 -21.12 19.06 61.30
CA GLY A 234 -21.19 20.29 62.09
C GLY A 234 -20.44 21.45 61.46
#